data_AF-A0A8J7G0H7-F1
#
_entry.id   AF-A0A8J7G0H7-F1
#
_cell.length_a   1.000
_cell.length_b   1.000
_cell.length_c   1.000
_cell.angle_alpha   90.00
_cell.angle_beta   90.00
_cell.angle_gamma   90.00
#
_symmetry.space_group_name_H-M   'P 1'
#
loop_
_entity.id
_entity.type
_entity.pdbx_description
1 polymer ?
#
loop_
_entity_poly.entity_id
_entity_poly.type
_entity_poly.pdbx_seq_one_letter_code
_entity_poly.pdbx_strand_id
1 'polypeptide(L)'
;MSYDLNFWKYADGVSADHQQVYEQLCEGLPVGGLQSLPIAALVADIAADFADGWLRVGESSWEGPQGAFTLTTSPQWLRVDCHGLSGSVMNRFIDLAACYGCPLYDPQTGVRYDG
;
A
#
# COMPACT_ATOMS: atom_id res chain seq x y z
N MET A 1 3.82 9.77 14.65
CA MET A 1 3.21 8.43 14.58
C MET A 1 3.39 7.94 13.15
N SER A 2 3.80 6.68 12.97
CA SER A 2 3.82 6.02 11.66
C SER A 2 2.43 5.43 11.40
N TYR A 3 1.94 5.50 10.17
CA TYR A 3 0.70 4.87 9.73
C TYR A 3 0.99 3.98 8.55
N ASP A 4 0.41 2.78 8.50
CA ASP A 4 0.76 1.77 7.51
C ASP A 4 -0.47 1.46 6.67
N LEU A 5 -0.40 1.67 5.37
CA LEU A 5 -1.45 1.30 4.43
C LEU A 5 -1.02 0.07 3.65
N ASN A 6 -1.80 -1.01 3.71
CA ASN A 6 -1.44 -2.27 3.07
C ASN A 6 -2.44 -2.62 1.98
N PHE A 7 -1.95 -2.99 0.80
CA PHE A 7 -2.77 -3.22 -0.38
C PHE A 7 -2.45 -4.60 -0.94
N TRP A 8 -3.46 -5.46 -1.01
CA TRP A 8 -3.37 -6.76 -1.66
C TRP A 8 -4.72 -7.20 -2.19
N LYS A 9 -4.70 -8.15 -3.13
CA LYS A 9 -5.90 -8.68 -3.76
C LYS A 9 -5.98 -10.19 -3.61
N TYR A 10 -7.13 -10.68 -3.17
CA TYR A 10 -7.40 -12.13 -3.13
C TYR A 10 -7.73 -12.66 -4.52
N ALA A 11 -7.41 -13.93 -4.75
CA ALA A 11 -7.90 -14.68 -5.90
C ALA A 11 -9.40 -14.94 -5.77
N ASP A 12 -10.06 -15.11 -6.90
CA ASP A 12 -11.51 -15.32 -6.95
C ASP A 12 -11.93 -16.50 -6.06
N GLY A 13 -12.89 -16.26 -5.17
CA GLY A 13 -13.39 -17.26 -4.22
C GLY A 13 -12.50 -17.52 -3.01
N VAL A 14 -11.37 -16.81 -2.86
CA VAL A 14 -10.51 -16.89 -1.68
C VAL A 14 -10.92 -15.79 -0.68
N SER A 15 -11.19 -16.21 0.56
CA SER A 15 -11.28 -15.33 1.71
C SER A 15 -10.36 -15.89 2.79
N ALA A 16 -9.51 -15.05 3.35
CA ALA A 16 -8.61 -15.41 4.44
C ALA A 16 -8.73 -14.37 5.56
N ASP A 17 -8.24 -14.71 6.75
CA ASP A 17 -8.12 -13.76 7.84
C ASP A 17 -7.14 -12.66 7.44
N HIS A 18 -7.63 -11.42 7.36
CA HIS A 18 -6.84 -10.28 6.88
C HIS A 18 -5.68 -9.93 7.81
N GLN A 19 -5.87 -10.11 9.12
CA GLN A 19 -4.82 -9.88 10.10
C GLN A 19 -3.72 -10.93 9.94
N GLN A 20 -4.08 -12.20 9.79
CA GLN A 20 -3.11 -13.27 9.54
C GLN A 20 -2.35 -13.06 8.23
N VAL A 21 -3.05 -12.62 7.16
CA VAL A 21 -2.40 -12.28 5.88
C VAL A 21 -1.41 -11.15 6.10
N TYR A 22 -1.81 -10.06 6.76
CA TYR A 22 -0.92 -8.93 7.04
C TYR A 22 0.34 -9.36 7.83
N GLU A 23 0.20 -10.19 8.85
CA GLU A 23 1.33 -10.72 9.63
C GLU A 23 2.28 -11.54 8.75
N GLN A 24 1.76 -12.43 7.92
CA GLN A 24 2.56 -13.22 6.98
C GLN A 24 3.29 -12.33 5.96
N LEU A 25 2.62 -11.29 5.44
CA LEU A 25 3.24 -10.33 4.53
C LEU A 25 4.38 -9.56 5.21
N CYS A 26 4.20 -9.17 6.47
CA CYS A 26 5.23 -8.50 7.27
C CYS A 26 6.44 -9.39 7.55
N GLU A 27 6.22 -10.70 7.72
CA GLU A 27 7.29 -11.70 7.88
C GLU A 27 7.94 -12.10 6.54
N GLY A 28 7.45 -11.59 5.41
CA GLY A 28 7.94 -11.96 4.08
C GLY A 28 7.57 -13.37 3.65
N LEU A 29 6.55 -13.96 4.28
CA LEU A 29 6.06 -15.29 3.96
C LEU A 29 5.14 -15.28 2.73
N PRO A 30 5.18 -16.33 1.89
CA PRO A 30 4.26 -16.46 0.77
C PRO A 30 2.84 -16.72 1.30
N VAL A 31 1.89 -15.90 0.85
CA VAL A 31 0.47 -16.06 1.21
C VAL A 31 -0.27 -16.71 0.06
N GLY A 32 -0.77 -17.92 0.29
CA GLY A 32 -1.60 -18.64 -0.67
C GLY A 32 -2.91 -17.89 -0.94
N GLY A 33 -3.27 -17.76 -2.22
CA GLY A 33 -4.53 -17.14 -2.62
C GLY A 33 -4.49 -15.62 -2.80
N LEU A 34 -3.31 -14.99 -2.77
CA LEU A 34 -3.12 -13.61 -3.25
C LEU A 34 -2.82 -13.59 -4.76
N GLN A 35 -3.47 -12.67 -5.47
CA GLN A 35 -3.18 -12.41 -6.88
C GLN A 35 -1.87 -11.62 -7.04
N SER A 36 -1.19 -11.82 -8.15
CA SER A 36 -0.08 -10.95 -8.54
C SER A 36 -0.62 -9.56 -8.91
N LEU A 37 0.08 -8.53 -8.44
CA LEU A 37 -0.26 -7.14 -8.70
C LEU A 37 0.71 -6.55 -9.74
N PRO A 38 0.27 -5.59 -10.56
CA PRO A 38 1.14 -4.84 -11.46
C PRO A 38 1.95 -3.78 -10.67
N ILE A 39 2.76 -4.24 -9.71
CA ILE A 39 3.51 -3.40 -8.77
C ILE A 39 4.33 -2.33 -9.48
N ALA A 40 4.99 -2.66 -10.59
CA ALA A 40 5.78 -1.69 -11.32
C ALA A 40 4.95 -0.52 -11.86
N ALA A 41 3.73 -0.78 -12.34
CA ALA A 41 2.81 0.26 -12.81
C ALA A 41 2.26 1.07 -11.64
N LEU A 42 1.85 0.39 -10.56
CA LEU A 42 1.34 1.02 -9.34
C LEU A 42 2.38 1.98 -8.72
N VAL A 43 3.64 1.54 -8.60
CA VAL A 43 4.74 2.36 -8.09
C VAL A 43 5.05 3.52 -9.03
N ALA A 44 4.99 3.32 -10.35
CA ALA A 44 5.20 4.38 -11.32
C ALA A 44 4.10 5.45 -11.24
N ASP A 45 2.84 5.04 -11.10
CA ASP A 45 1.70 5.96 -10.96
C ASP A 45 1.77 6.74 -9.65
N ILE A 46 2.13 6.08 -8.54
CA ILE A 46 2.39 6.79 -7.26
C ILE A 46 3.54 7.78 -7.44
N ALA A 47 4.66 7.37 -8.03
CA ALA A 47 5.79 8.28 -8.24
C ALA A 47 5.41 9.48 -9.12
N ALA A 48 4.54 9.28 -10.12
CA ALA A 48 4.03 10.34 -10.97
C ALA A 48 3.05 11.28 -10.23
N ASP A 49 2.14 10.74 -9.42
CA ASP A 49 1.19 11.51 -8.61
C ASP A 49 1.91 12.42 -7.59
N PHE A 50 3.05 11.97 -7.08
CA PHE A 50 3.89 12.74 -6.15
C PHE A 50 5.06 13.47 -6.83
N ALA A 51 5.15 13.49 -8.16
CA ALA A 51 6.29 14.10 -8.86
C ALA A 51 6.40 15.63 -8.65
N ASP A 52 5.27 16.30 -8.37
CA ASP A 52 5.25 17.74 -8.09
C ASP A 52 5.23 18.00 -6.58
N GLY A 53 6.21 18.75 -6.10
CA GLY A 53 6.29 19.18 -4.70
C GLY A 53 6.82 18.15 -3.69
N TRP A 54 7.21 16.95 -4.12
CA TRP A 54 7.89 15.95 -3.26
C TRP A 54 9.28 15.63 -3.77
N LEU A 55 10.22 15.47 -2.85
CA LEU A 55 11.58 15.05 -3.10
C LEU A 55 11.71 13.55 -2.89
N ARG A 56 12.19 12.83 -3.89
CA ARG A 56 12.59 11.43 -3.74
C ARG A 56 13.94 11.36 -3.04
N VAL A 57 13.96 10.86 -1.81
CA VAL A 57 15.16 10.81 -0.93
C VAL A 57 15.81 9.42 -0.91
N GLY A 58 15.18 8.41 -1.51
CA GLY A 58 15.71 7.05 -1.64
C GLY A 58 15.12 6.30 -2.82
N GLU A 59 15.41 5.00 -2.93
CA GLU A 59 14.83 4.17 -4.00
C GLU A 59 13.30 4.11 -3.92
N SER A 60 12.75 4.05 -2.72
CA SER A 60 11.31 3.94 -2.50
C SER A 60 10.81 4.90 -1.44
N SER A 61 11.51 6.01 -1.21
CA SER A 61 11.18 6.97 -0.15
C SER A 61 11.05 8.38 -0.71
N TRP A 62 9.99 9.07 -0.27
CA TRP A 62 9.66 10.43 -0.66
C TRP A 62 9.42 11.29 0.58
N GLU A 63 9.88 12.53 0.50
CA GLU A 63 9.66 13.56 1.52
C GLU A 63 9.02 14.78 0.87
N GLY A 64 8.01 15.34 1.53
CA GLY A 64 7.30 16.51 1.06
C GLY A 64 6.90 17.42 2.21
N PRO A 65 6.27 18.56 1.90
CA PRO A 65 5.82 19.52 2.91
C PRO A 65 4.76 18.94 3.87
N GLN A 66 4.10 17.84 3.47
CA GLN A 66 3.04 17.18 4.24
C GLN A 66 3.50 15.85 4.86
N GLY A 67 4.81 15.68 5.08
CA GLY A 67 5.39 14.49 5.71
C GLY A 67 6.22 13.66 4.74
N ALA A 68 6.40 12.39 5.06
CA ALA A 68 7.21 11.46 4.27
C ALA A 68 6.49 10.13 4.09
N PHE A 69 6.82 9.40 3.03
CA PHE A 69 6.36 8.03 2.87
C PHE A 69 7.43 7.14 2.26
N THR A 70 7.36 5.84 2.59
CA THR A 70 8.17 4.80 1.97
C THR A 70 7.27 3.70 1.41
N LEU A 71 7.59 3.23 0.21
CA LEU A 71 6.91 2.12 -0.44
C LEU A 71 7.71 0.84 -0.23
N THR A 72 7.06 -0.15 0.35
CA THR A 72 7.57 -1.52 0.46
C THR A 72 6.72 -2.41 -0.44
N THR A 73 7.34 -3.13 -1.37
CA THR A 73 6.60 -3.85 -2.43
C THR A 73 7.04 -5.29 -2.58
N SER A 74 6.11 -6.14 -3.02
CA SER A 74 6.33 -7.53 -3.41
C SER A 74 5.39 -7.88 -4.56
N PRO A 75 5.63 -8.91 -5.39
CA PRO A 75 4.74 -9.26 -6.51
C PRO A 75 3.25 -9.42 -6.18
N GLN A 76 2.87 -9.59 -4.90
CA GLN A 76 1.48 -9.80 -4.46
C GLN A 76 0.92 -8.67 -3.56
N TRP A 77 1.74 -7.72 -3.12
CA TRP A 77 1.31 -6.67 -2.19
C TRP A 77 2.14 -5.40 -2.27
N LEU A 78 1.52 -4.30 -1.86
CA LEU A 78 2.15 -3.00 -1.64
C LEU A 78 1.86 -2.56 -0.21
N ARG A 79 2.86 -2.01 0.47
CA ARG A 79 2.70 -1.28 1.72
C ARG A 79 3.26 0.13 1.58
N VAL A 80 2.55 1.06 2.19
CA VAL A 80 2.94 2.46 2.28
C VAL A 80 3.13 2.80 3.74
N ASP A 81 4.38 3.01 4.13
CA ASP A 81 4.77 3.49 5.44
C ASP A 81 4.67 5.02 5.44
N CYS A 82 3.65 5.55 6.10
CA CYS A 82 3.31 6.97 6.13
C CYS A 82 3.85 7.63 7.41
N HIS A 83 4.63 8.69 7.26
CA HIS A 83 5.21 9.44 8.37
C HIS A 83 4.70 10.88 8.38
N GLY A 84 3.72 11.16 9.23
CA GLY A 84 3.15 12.51 9.37
C GLY A 84 2.24 12.95 8.22
N LEU A 85 1.79 12.01 7.38
CA LEU A 85 0.87 12.29 6.29
C LEU A 85 -0.53 12.68 6.79
N SER A 86 -1.16 13.61 6.10
CA SER A 86 -2.57 13.94 6.29
C SER A 86 -3.47 12.86 5.68
N GLY A 87 -4.70 12.73 6.21
CA GLY A 87 -5.70 11.80 5.66
C GLY A 87 -5.98 12.02 4.17
N SER A 88 -5.94 13.27 3.70
CA SER A 88 -6.10 13.59 2.28
C SER A 88 -4.96 13.05 1.41
N VAL A 89 -3.72 13.05 1.92
CA VAL A 89 -2.59 12.45 1.19
C VAL A 89 -2.70 10.92 1.23
N MET A 90 -3.09 10.35 2.37
CA MET A 90 -3.31 8.91 2.51
C MET A 90 -4.38 8.39 1.54
N ASN A 91 -5.48 9.14 1.37
CA ASN A 91 -6.55 8.79 0.43
C ASN A 91 -6.08 8.70 -1.02
N ARG A 92 -5.07 9.47 -1.44
CA ARG A 92 -4.51 9.37 -2.80
C ARG A 92 -3.97 7.96 -3.10
N PHE A 93 -3.32 7.32 -2.13
CA PHE A 93 -2.85 5.94 -2.29
C PHE A 93 -4.01 4.96 -2.41
N ILE A 94 -5.09 5.19 -1.64
CA ILE A 94 -6.31 4.36 -1.68
C ILE A 94 -6.97 4.48 -3.05
N ASP A 95 -7.15 5.70 -3.56
CA ASP A 95 -7.75 5.96 -4.87
C ASP A 95 -6.92 5.35 -6.00
N LEU A 96 -5.60 5.50 -5.96
CA LEU A 96 -4.69 4.88 -6.92
C LEU A 96 -4.77 3.35 -6.86
N ALA A 97 -4.68 2.75 -5.67
CA ALA A 97 -4.76 1.30 -5.52
C ALA A 97 -6.13 0.73 -5.95
N ALA A 98 -7.21 1.49 -5.74
CA ALA A 98 -8.55 1.13 -6.18
C ALA A 98 -8.65 1.03 -7.72
N CYS A 99 -7.93 1.87 -8.48
CA CYS A 99 -7.84 1.75 -9.95
C CYS A 99 -7.26 0.40 -10.41
N TYR A 100 -6.48 -0.26 -9.55
CA TYR A 100 -5.91 -1.58 -9.80
C TYR A 100 -6.74 -2.73 -9.18
N GLY A 101 -7.86 -2.41 -8.52
CA GLY A 101 -8.66 -3.37 -7.77
C GLY A 101 -7.93 -3.92 -6.54
N CYS A 102 -7.01 -3.13 -5.97
CA CYS A 102 -6.24 -3.47 -4.78
C CYS A 102 -6.85 -2.76 -3.56
N PRO A 103 -7.74 -3.42 -2.81
CA PRO A 103 -8.36 -2.83 -1.63
C PRO A 103 -7.37 -2.58 -0.49
N LEU A 104 -7.68 -1.59 0.33
CA LEU A 104 -6.91 -1.23 1.51
C LEU A 104 -7.18 -2.21 2.66
N TYR A 105 -6.12 -2.61 3.34
CA TYR A 105 -6.15 -3.08 4.71
C TYR A 105 -5.44 -2.10 5.63
N ASP A 106 -6.15 -1.70 6.68
CA ASP A 106 -5.70 -0.80 7.72
C ASP A 106 -5.42 -1.61 9.00
N PRO A 107 -4.15 -1.93 9.31
CA PRO A 107 -3.78 -2.70 10.49
C PRO A 107 -3.99 -1.92 11.80
N GLN A 108 -4.09 -0.58 11.76
CA GLN A 108 -4.34 0.24 12.95
C GLN A 108 -5.78 0.05 13.46
N THR A 109 -6.71 -0.19 12.54
CA THR A 109 -8.13 -0.45 12.84
C THR A 109 -8.51 -1.94 12.71
N GLY A 110 -7.67 -2.75 12.07
CA GLY A 110 -7.94 -4.14 11.75
C GLY A 110 -9.01 -4.31 10.66
N VAL A 111 -9.26 -3.27 9.87
CA VAL A 111 -10.34 -3.23 8.88
C VAL A 111 -9.79 -3.34 7.48
N ARG A 112 -10.43 -4.20 6.67
CA ARG A 112 -10.24 -4.25 5.22
C ARG A 112 -11.39 -3.51 4.54
N TYR A 113 -11.04 -2.69 3.55
CA TYR A 113 -11.96 -1.89 2.76
C TYR A 113 -12.02 -2.47 1.34
N ASP A 114 -12.83 -3.51 1.16
CA ASP A 114 -12.93 -4.24 -0.12
C ASP A 114 -13.68 -3.50 -1.25
N GLY A 115 -14.32 -2.35 -0.95
CA GLY A 115 -15.00 -1.51 -1.95
C GLY A 115 -16.35 -2.07 -2.40
#